data_AF-A0AAD4DGB6-F1
#
_entry.id   AF-A0AAD4DGB6-F1
#
_cell.length_a   1.000
_cell.length_b   1.000
_cell.length_c   1.000
_cell.angle_alpha   90.00
_cell.angle_beta   90.00
_cell.angle_gamma   90.00
#
_symmetry.space_group_name_H-M   'P 1'
#
loop_
_entity.id
_entity.type
_entity.pdbx_description
1 polymer ?
#
loop_
_entity_poly.entity_id
_entity_poly.type
_entity_poly.pdbx_seq_one_letter_code
_entity_poly.pdbx_strand_id
1 'polypeptide(L)'
;MTFSFPCEQLDINVGKLLTWTKGFHGKDVVGKDVVKVLQDCIDAKNLPITVNSLINDTVGTLLATTYKHPGCEVGIIFGTGTNCAYLEDQSLITKIRSDAANFTSPTGMQVINTEWGAFGNVSGALPNNDYDKYLDSHSSRPGQQLYEKVVSGLYISELARIVIHDLAKRGVLFAGEGASAKTDAELGTLAIKERFDGAMMGGIEADTSADLQAVGNHFQTSYNLTTTQGDRETIKYICQLISARAARLSSVGIAALIKKRELLSQPQKVIVGIDGSLFNKYPNFRQHLEGALNEIFDAATVSSKISLINAEDGSGVGGAIAAFLSCKALGYQA
;
A
#
# COMPACT_ATOMS: atom_id res chain seq x y z
N MET A 1 1.15 -20.19 -2.07
CA MET A 1 0.32 -19.48 -1.07
C MET A 1 0.75 -18.03 -1.02
N THR A 2 -0.19 -17.09 -1.15
CA THR A 2 0.08 -15.67 -0.90
C THR A 2 -0.23 -15.36 0.56
N PHE A 3 0.76 -14.85 1.30
CA PHE A 3 0.66 -14.57 2.73
C PHE A 3 1.21 -13.17 3.03
N SER A 4 0.31 -12.20 3.09
CA SER A 4 0.63 -10.77 3.18
C SER A 4 0.98 -10.30 4.60
N PHE A 5 1.94 -10.97 5.23
CA PHE A 5 2.50 -10.61 6.54
C PHE A 5 4.03 -10.69 6.52
N PRO A 6 4.73 -9.96 7.40
CA PRO A 6 6.18 -10.05 7.51
C PRO A 6 6.63 -11.46 7.88
N CYS A 7 7.41 -12.08 7.00
CA CYS A 7 7.99 -13.40 7.20
C CYS A 7 9.51 -13.37 7.01
N GLU A 8 10.21 -14.15 7.82
CA GLU A 8 11.58 -14.57 7.51
C GLU A 8 11.49 -15.75 6.55
N GLN A 9 11.77 -15.48 5.28
CA GLN A 9 11.71 -16.47 4.22
C GLN A 9 13.09 -17.09 4.00
N LEU A 10 13.23 -18.37 4.33
CA LEU A 10 14.48 -19.12 4.21
C LEU A 10 14.58 -19.87 2.86
N ASP A 11 13.43 -20.22 2.30
CA ASP A 11 13.28 -20.82 0.97
C ASP A 11 11.92 -20.39 0.37
N ILE A 12 11.67 -20.63 -0.91
CA ILE A 12 10.41 -20.29 -1.57
C ILE A 12 9.21 -20.92 -0.86
N ASN A 13 9.37 -22.08 -0.23
CA ASN A 13 8.33 -22.83 0.49
C ASN A 13 8.54 -22.87 2.02
N VAL A 14 9.39 -22.01 2.59
CA VAL A 14 9.63 -21.95 4.04
C VAL A 14 9.59 -20.51 4.49
N GLY A 15 8.64 -20.17 5.37
CA GLY A 15 8.54 -18.81 5.89
C GLY A 15 8.04 -18.75 7.32
N LYS A 16 8.88 -18.22 8.21
CA LYS A 16 8.53 -18.02 9.62
C LYS A 16 7.82 -16.68 9.77
N LEU A 17 6.60 -16.69 10.31
CA LEU A 17 5.89 -15.46 10.63
C LEU A 17 6.67 -14.67 11.69
N LEU A 18 7.05 -13.43 11.40
CA LEU A 18 7.76 -12.56 12.34
C LEU A 18 6.80 -11.86 13.29
N THR A 19 5.73 -11.28 12.74
CA THR A 19 4.75 -10.54 13.52
C THR A 19 3.44 -10.40 12.76
N TRP A 20 2.32 -10.45 13.46
CA TRP A 20 1.02 -10.14 12.87
C TRP A 20 0.90 -8.63 12.62
N THR A 21 0.34 -8.24 11.48
CA THR A 21 0.03 -6.84 11.16
C THR A 21 -1.47 -6.70 10.87
N LYS A 22 -1.94 -5.51 10.46
CA LYS A 22 -3.32 -5.30 9.98
C LYS A 22 -4.42 -5.70 10.98
N GLY A 23 -4.16 -5.57 12.29
CA GLY A 23 -5.12 -5.89 13.36
C GLY A 23 -5.23 -7.39 13.73
N PHE A 24 -4.50 -8.27 13.04
CA PHE A 24 -4.43 -9.69 13.39
C PHE A 24 -3.65 -9.91 14.69
N HIS A 25 -4.03 -10.94 15.44
CA HIS A 25 -3.37 -11.35 16.67
C HIS A 25 -3.47 -12.86 16.85
N GLY A 26 -2.44 -13.47 17.46
CA GLY A 26 -2.39 -14.91 17.72
C GLY A 26 -0.98 -15.33 18.08
N LYS A 27 -0.80 -15.95 19.25
CA LYS A 27 0.54 -16.33 19.74
C LYS A 27 1.06 -17.61 19.10
N ASP A 28 0.17 -18.50 18.68
CA ASP A 28 0.53 -19.86 18.31
C ASP A 28 1.15 -19.99 16.91
N VAL A 29 1.24 -18.91 16.14
CA VAL A 29 1.78 -18.93 14.76
C VAL A 29 3.05 -18.09 14.64
N VAL A 30 3.27 -17.11 15.51
CA VAL A 30 4.47 -16.27 15.49
C VAL A 30 5.70 -17.14 15.72
N GLY A 31 6.71 -16.98 14.87
CA GLY A 31 7.94 -17.79 14.86
C GLY A 31 7.81 -19.16 14.18
N LYS A 32 6.61 -19.58 13.78
CA LYS A 32 6.38 -20.86 13.10
C LYS A 32 6.40 -20.71 11.58
N ASP A 33 6.82 -21.78 10.91
CA ASP A 33 6.72 -21.89 9.45
C ASP A 33 5.25 -22.04 9.03
N VAL A 34 4.72 -20.99 8.41
CA VAL A 34 3.31 -20.93 8.03
C VAL A 34 2.97 -21.88 6.88
N VAL A 35 3.96 -22.25 6.06
CA VAL A 35 3.77 -23.24 4.99
C VAL A 35 3.51 -24.60 5.61
N LYS A 36 4.37 -25.01 6.56
CA LYS A 36 4.19 -26.26 7.30
C LYS A 36 2.86 -26.29 8.07
N VAL A 37 2.51 -25.20 8.77
CA VAL A 37 1.23 -25.11 9.51
C VAL A 37 0.03 -25.33 8.58
N LEU A 38 0.05 -24.76 7.37
CA LEU A 38 -1.02 -24.99 6.40
C LEU A 38 -0.97 -26.42 5.83
N GLN A 39 0.21 -26.93 5.48
CA GLN A 39 0.38 -28.28 4.94
C GLN A 39 -0.12 -29.34 5.93
N ASP A 40 0.25 -29.25 7.21
CA ASP A 40 -0.20 -30.18 8.25
C ASP A 40 -1.75 -30.18 8.36
N CYS A 41 -2.41 -29.01 8.19
CA CYS A 41 -3.87 -28.90 8.15
C CYS A 41 -4.51 -29.53 6.90
N ILE A 42 -3.84 -29.41 5.74
CA ILE A 42 -4.28 -29.99 4.46
C ILE A 42 -4.16 -31.52 4.51
N ASP A 43 -3.04 -32.03 5.01
CA ASP A 43 -2.76 -33.45 5.16
C ASP A 43 -3.73 -34.12 6.13
N ALA A 44 -4.05 -33.45 7.25
CA ALA A 44 -5.06 -33.93 8.20
C ALA A 44 -6.47 -34.08 7.58
N LYS A 45 -6.73 -33.39 6.47
CA LYS A 45 -7.98 -33.51 5.69
C LYS A 45 -7.86 -34.49 4.51
N ASN A 46 -6.71 -35.15 4.32
CA ASN A 46 -6.40 -36.05 3.21
C ASN A 46 -6.64 -35.39 1.82
N LEU A 47 -6.32 -34.10 1.70
CA LEU A 47 -6.47 -33.38 0.43
C LEU A 47 -5.20 -33.53 -0.42
N PRO A 48 -5.30 -33.79 -1.73
CA PRO A 48 -4.15 -33.97 -2.62
C PRO A 48 -3.56 -32.61 -3.04
N ILE A 49 -3.13 -31.81 -2.07
CA ILE A 49 -2.61 -30.45 -2.28
C ILE A 49 -1.26 -30.32 -1.58
N THR A 50 -0.28 -29.77 -2.29
CA THR A 50 1.04 -29.43 -1.73
C THR A 50 1.26 -27.92 -1.78
N VAL A 51 1.60 -27.34 -0.63
CA VAL A 51 1.97 -25.93 -0.51
C VAL A 51 3.46 -25.80 -0.83
N ASN A 52 3.78 -25.54 -2.10
CA ASN A 52 5.14 -25.52 -2.62
C ASN A 52 5.78 -24.12 -2.70
N SER A 53 5.06 -23.10 -2.27
CA SER A 53 5.50 -21.71 -2.38
C SER A 53 4.76 -20.82 -1.37
N LEU A 54 5.48 -19.84 -0.86
CA LEU A 54 5.04 -18.75 -0.04
C LEU A 54 5.52 -17.45 -0.69
N ILE A 55 4.59 -16.54 -0.98
CA ILE A 55 4.95 -15.23 -1.50
C ILE A 55 4.20 -14.12 -0.77
N ASN A 56 4.80 -12.94 -0.74
CA ASN A 56 4.10 -11.71 -0.41
C ASN A 56 3.20 -11.30 -1.59
N ASP A 57 2.07 -10.64 -1.31
CA ASP A 57 1.14 -10.14 -2.35
C ASP A 57 1.84 -9.30 -3.42
N THR A 58 2.78 -8.47 -3.00
CA THR A 58 3.50 -7.56 -3.89
C THR A 58 4.49 -8.29 -4.81
N VAL A 59 5.08 -9.39 -4.33
CA VAL A 59 5.85 -10.32 -5.18
C VAL A 59 4.92 -10.97 -6.19
N GLY A 60 3.72 -11.38 -5.76
CA GLY A 60 2.69 -11.90 -6.65
C GLY A 60 2.28 -10.89 -7.73
N THR A 61 2.09 -9.63 -7.36
CA THR A 61 1.83 -8.52 -8.29
C THR A 61 2.93 -8.39 -9.32
N LEU A 62 4.20 -8.39 -8.90
CA LEU A 62 5.34 -8.39 -9.83
C LEU A 62 5.28 -9.58 -10.80
N LEU A 63 5.15 -10.80 -10.29
CA LEU A 63 5.12 -12.01 -11.13
C LEU A 63 3.97 -12.02 -12.13
N ALA A 64 2.76 -11.67 -11.69
CA ALA A 64 1.57 -11.64 -12.53
C ALA A 64 1.71 -10.57 -13.63
N THR A 65 2.23 -9.39 -13.27
CA THR A 65 2.50 -8.33 -14.26
C THR A 65 3.59 -8.74 -15.24
N THR A 66 4.71 -9.29 -14.78
CA THR A 66 5.81 -9.73 -15.66
C THR A 66 5.38 -10.81 -16.64
N TYR A 67 4.45 -11.69 -16.24
CA TYR A 67 3.91 -12.73 -17.12
C TYR A 67 3.16 -12.16 -18.33
N LYS A 68 2.37 -11.09 -18.15
CA LYS A 68 1.67 -10.40 -19.27
C LYS A 68 2.52 -9.34 -19.97
N HIS A 69 3.42 -8.72 -19.23
CA HIS A 69 4.27 -7.63 -19.69
C HIS A 69 5.75 -7.98 -19.42
N PRO A 70 6.37 -8.77 -20.31
CA PRO A 70 7.78 -9.12 -20.20
C PRO A 70 8.65 -7.88 -20.01
N GLY A 71 9.56 -7.92 -19.04
CA GLY A 71 10.41 -6.77 -18.68
C GLY A 71 9.87 -5.90 -17.53
N CYS A 72 8.71 -6.21 -16.96
CA CYS A 72 8.32 -5.62 -15.67
C CYS A 72 9.29 -6.06 -14.57
N GLU A 73 9.92 -5.07 -13.91
CA GLU A 73 10.90 -5.28 -12.84
C GLU A 73 10.41 -4.75 -11.48
N VAL A 74 9.24 -4.10 -11.43
CA VAL A 74 8.70 -3.46 -10.22
C VAL A 74 7.21 -3.78 -10.07
N GLY A 75 6.83 -4.36 -8.94
CA GLY A 75 5.46 -4.57 -8.49
C GLY A 75 5.18 -3.75 -7.22
N ILE A 76 4.03 -3.10 -7.17
CA ILE A 76 3.66 -2.18 -6.08
C ILE A 76 2.21 -2.39 -5.67
N ILE A 77 1.96 -2.27 -4.37
CA ILE A 77 0.61 -2.16 -3.81
C ILE A 77 0.40 -0.72 -3.30
N PHE A 78 -0.65 -0.06 -3.78
CA PHE A 78 -1.24 1.16 -3.22
C PHE A 78 -2.72 0.92 -2.88
N GLY A 79 -2.98 0.32 -1.72
CA GLY A 79 -4.33 -0.01 -1.25
C GLY A 79 -4.50 0.35 0.21
N THR A 80 -5.12 -0.53 1.00
CA THR A 80 -5.25 -0.37 2.46
C THR A 80 -3.89 -0.17 3.12
N GLY A 81 -2.89 -0.92 2.68
CA GLY A 81 -1.46 -0.72 2.99
C GLY A 81 -0.67 -0.33 1.74
N THR A 82 0.64 -0.19 1.87
CA THR A 82 1.53 -0.05 0.73
C THR A 82 2.81 -0.87 0.89
N ASN A 83 3.20 -1.51 -0.21
CA ASN A 83 4.44 -2.26 -0.27
C ASN A 83 5.00 -2.27 -1.70
N CYS A 84 6.27 -2.65 -1.85
CA CYS A 84 6.92 -2.84 -3.14
C CYS A 84 7.74 -4.14 -3.17
N ALA A 85 7.69 -4.82 -4.31
CA ALA A 85 8.64 -5.84 -4.71
C ALA A 85 9.33 -5.43 -6.02
N TYR A 86 10.62 -5.70 -6.14
CA TYR A 86 11.37 -5.41 -7.36
C TYR A 86 12.45 -6.46 -7.60
N LEU A 87 12.96 -6.53 -8.83
CA LEU A 87 14.10 -7.36 -9.16
C LEU A 87 15.40 -6.66 -8.71
N GLU A 88 16.39 -7.36 -8.20
CA GLU A 88 17.68 -6.78 -7.75
C GLU A 88 18.85 -7.66 -8.21
N ASP A 89 19.99 -7.03 -8.48
CA ASP A 89 21.24 -7.74 -8.75
C ASP A 89 21.71 -8.44 -7.46
N GLN A 90 21.82 -9.76 -7.51
CA GLN A 90 22.19 -10.58 -6.38
C GLN A 90 23.56 -10.23 -5.80
N SER A 91 24.48 -9.71 -6.62
CA SER A 91 25.80 -9.24 -6.18
C SER A 91 25.71 -8.05 -5.21
N LEU A 92 24.64 -7.26 -5.27
CA LEU A 92 24.41 -6.11 -4.38
C LEU A 92 23.76 -6.51 -3.04
N ILE A 93 23.30 -7.76 -2.88
CA ILE A 93 22.63 -8.24 -1.66
C ILE A 93 23.67 -8.77 -0.67
N THR A 94 24.33 -7.85 0.04
CA THR A 94 25.45 -8.19 0.94
C THR A 94 25.09 -9.15 2.07
N LYS A 95 23.84 -9.13 2.57
CA LYS A 95 23.39 -9.99 3.68
C LYS A 95 23.29 -11.49 3.35
N ILE A 96 23.21 -11.86 2.07
CA ILE A 96 23.12 -13.26 1.60
C ILE A 96 24.50 -13.79 1.15
N ARG A 97 25.50 -12.91 0.99
CA ARG A 97 26.80 -13.30 0.41
C ARG A 97 27.72 -14.05 1.38
N SER A 98 27.39 -14.15 2.67
CA SER A 98 28.27 -14.76 3.69
C SER A 98 28.24 -16.29 3.76
N ASP A 99 27.25 -16.97 3.15
CA ASP A 99 27.05 -18.43 3.21
C ASP A 99 26.72 -19.08 1.84
N ALA A 100 27.18 -18.44 0.76
CA ALA A 100 26.69 -18.50 -0.62
C ALA A 100 26.91 -19.80 -1.45
N ALA A 101 26.85 -21.01 -0.87
CA ALA A 101 26.86 -22.24 -1.69
C ALA A 101 25.48 -22.55 -2.33
N ASN A 102 24.38 -22.07 -1.74
CA ASN A 102 23.01 -22.46 -2.13
C ASN A 102 22.15 -21.30 -2.69
N PHE A 103 22.75 -20.13 -2.93
CA PHE A 103 22.03 -18.90 -3.30
C PHE A 103 22.51 -18.33 -4.64
N THR A 104 22.72 -19.13 -5.68
CA THR A 104 23.07 -18.60 -7.00
C THR A 104 21.86 -18.68 -7.93
N SER A 105 21.27 -17.52 -8.25
CA SER A 105 20.29 -17.41 -9.31
C SER A 105 20.95 -17.61 -10.67
N PRO A 106 20.41 -18.43 -11.58
CA PRO A 106 20.97 -18.60 -12.93
C PRO A 106 21.08 -17.30 -13.72
N THR A 107 20.25 -16.30 -13.39
CA THR A 107 20.26 -14.98 -14.04
C THR A 107 21.09 -13.94 -13.29
N GLY A 108 21.61 -14.28 -12.10
CA GLY A 108 22.22 -13.31 -11.18
C GLY A 108 21.22 -12.32 -10.56
N MET A 109 19.92 -12.49 -10.79
CA MET A 109 18.87 -11.60 -10.29
C MET A 109 18.04 -12.27 -9.20
N GLN A 110 17.58 -11.47 -8.24
CA GLN A 110 16.77 -11.91 -7.10
C GLN A 110 15.58 -10.95 -6.90
N VAL A 111 14.38 -11.49 -6.67
CA VAL A 111 13.23 -10.66 -6.27
C VAL A 111 13.39 -10.25 -4.81
N ILE A 112 13.19 -8.97 -4.53
CA ILE A 112 13.21 -8.36 -3.20
C ILE A 112 11.81 -7.88 -2.87
N ASN A 113 11.23 -8.41 -1.80
CA ASN A 113 10.15 -7.74 -1.07
C ASN A 113 10.78 -6.70 -0.15
N THR A 114 10.41 -5.43 -0.33
CA THR A 114 11.04 -4.31 0.39
C THR A 114 10.47 -4.08 1.79
N GLU A 115 9.20 -4.42 2.01
CA GLU A 115 8.43 -3.98 3.18
C GLU A 115 8.60 -2.46 3.44
N TRP A 116 8.57 -1.66 2.35
CA TRP A 116 8.97 -0.25 2.38
C TRP A 116 8.11 0.66 3.25
N GLY A 117 7.00 0.15 3.79
CA GLY A 117 6.10 0.91 4.66
C GLY A 117 6.82 1.41 5.92
N ALA A 118 7.88 0.71 6.33
CA ALA A 118 8.76 1.08 7.43
C ALA A 118 9.77 2.20 7.12
N PHE A 119 9.84 2.69 5.88
CA PHE A 119 10.70 3.84 5.55
C PHE A 119 10.31 5.05 6.41
N GLY A 120 11.31 5.82 6.84
CA GLY A 120 11.12 6.97 7.73
C GLY A 120 11.15 6.66 9.22
N ASN A 121 10.97 5.40 9.66
CA ASN A 121 10.94 5.05 11.11
C ASN A 121 12.19 5.54 11.87
N VAL A 122 13.36 5.57 11.22
CA VAL A 122 14.64 5.99 11.83
C VAL A 122 15.23 7.22 11.16
N SER A 123 15.01 7.41 9.86
CA SER A 123 15.69 8.46 9.09
C SER A 123 15.14 9.86 9.31
N GLY A 124 13.90 9.99 9.79
CA GLY A 124 13.23 11.29 9.89
C GLY A 124 12.98 11.97 8.53
N ALA A 125 13.12 11.23 7.42
CA ALA A 125 13.08 11.78 6.06
C ALA A 125 11.66 12.13 5.56
N LEU A 126 10.62 11.75 6.30
CA LEU A 126 9.23 12.00 5.92
C LEU A 126 8.79 13.40 6.39
N PRO A 127 8.07 14.15 5.54
CA PRO A 127 7.58 15.49 5.87
C PRO A 127 6.33 15.42 6.77
N ASN A 128 6.46 14.81 7.95
CA ASN A 128 5.35 14.59 8.88
C ASN A 128 4.94 15.90 9.58
N ASN A 129 3.65 16.24 9.49
CA ASN A 129 3.05 17.34 10.23
C ASN A 129 2.49 16.85 11.59
N ASP A 130 1.86 17.75 12.35
CA ASP A 130 1.35 17.40 13.68
C ASP A 130 0.16 16.44 13.65
N TYR A 131 -0.63 16.43 12.58
CA TYR A 131 -1.69 15.44 12.37
C TYR A 131 -1.11 14.05 12.07
N ASP A 132 -0.02 13.97 11.29
CA ASP A 132 0.67 12.70 11.04
C ASP A 132 1.27 12.13 12.35
N LYS A 133 1.87 12.99 13.18
CA LYS A 133 2.38 12.61 14.51
C LYS A 133 1.27 12.14 15.43
N TYR A 134 0.12 12.83 15.44
CA TYR A 134 -1.05 12.43 16.21
C TYR A 134 -1.59 11.07 15.74
N LEU A 135 -1.71 10.86 14.42
CA LEU A 135 -2.12 9.59 13.84
C LEU A 135 -1.18 8.47 14.24
N ASP A 136 0.13 8.69 14.16
CA ASP A 136 1.15 7.71 14.55
C ASP A 136 1.05 7.35 16.05
N SER A 137 0.98 8.35 16.93
CA SER A 137 0.95 8.13 18.38
C SER A 137 -0.32 7.40 18.86
N HIS A 138 -1.42 7.49 18.10
CA HIS A 138 -2.68 6.79 18.38
C HIS A 138 -2.90 5.55 17.49
N SER A 139 -1.88 5.14 16.74
CA SER A 139 -1.89 3.90 15.98
C SER A 139 -1.64 2.69 16.88
N SER A 140 -1.89 1.47 16.38
CA SER A 140 -1.59 0.24 17.11
C SER A 140 -0.08 0.02 17.32
N ARG A 141 0.77 0.70 16.54
CA ARG A 141 2.23 0.60 16.58
C ARG A 141 2.86 1.97 16.34
N PRO A 142 2.92 2.84 17.36
CA PRO A 142 3.60 4.13 17.26
C PRO A 142 5.07 3.98 16.84
N GLY A 143 5.56 4.88 16.00
CA GLY A 143 6.94 4.88 15.48
C GLY A 143 7.23 3.81 14.41
N GLN A 144 6.24 3.02 13.99
CA GLN A 144 6.40 2.01 12.94
C GLN A 144 5.55 2.33 11.72
N GLN A 145 5.92 1.78 10.57
CA GLN A 145 5.19 1.93 9.31
C GLN A 145 4.94 3.40 8.91
N LEU A 146 5.90 4.29 9.19
CA LEU A 146 5.67 5.73 9.02
C LEU A 146 5.41 6.13 7.56
N TYR A 147 6.07 5.51 6.58
CA TYR A 147 5.80 5.77 5.17
C TYR A 147 4.43 5.25 4.75
N GLU A 148 4.04 4.07 5.22
CA GLU A 148 2.69 3.53 4.97
C GLU A 148 1.61 4.46 5.53
N LYS A 149 1.82 5.03 6.73
CA LYS A 149 0.89 5.97 7.38
C LYS A 149 0.64 7.25 6.61
N VAL A 150 1.57 7.68 5.76
CA VAL A 150 1.41 8.91 4.96
C VAL A 150 0.96 8.66 3.52
N VAL A 151 0.88 7.38 3.10
CA VAL A 151 0.57 6.97 1.71
C VAL A 151 -0.69 6.13 1.60
N SER A 152 -0.92 5.17 2.51
CA SER A 152 -1.91 4.13 2.28
C SER A 152 -3.35 4.57 2.56
N GLY A 153 -4.30 3.91 1.90
CA GLY A 153 -5.71 4.26 1.90
C GLY A 153 -6.34 4.29 3.29
N LEU A 154 -5.93 3.38 4.17
CA LEU A 154 -6.39 3.33 5.56
C LEU A 154 -6.02 4.61 6.32
N TYR A 155 -4.76 5.03 6.19
CA TYR A 155 -4.23 6.11 7.02
C TYR A 155 -4.53 7.48 6.44
N ILE A 156 -4.61 7.64 5.11
CA ILE A 156 -5.00 8.93 4.52
C ILE A 156 -6.46 9.29 4.85
N SER A 157 -7.36 8.29 4.93
CA SER A 157 -8.75 8.54 5.31
C SER A 157 -8.87 8.83 6.81
N GLU A 158 -8.12 8.11 7.66
CA GLU A 158 -8.07 8.41 9.09
C GLU A 158 -7.45 9.80 9.35
N LEU A 159 -6.44 10.20 8.58
CA LEU A 159 -5.86 11.54 8.68
C LEU A 159 -6.89 12.62 8.32
N ALA A 160 -7.68 12.41 7.25
CA ALA A 160 -8.77 13.30 6.90
C ALA A 160 -9.79 13.41 8.04
N ARG A 161 -10.18 12.28 8.65
CA ARG A 161 -11.07 12.25 9.83
C ARG A 161 -10.52 13.07 10.99
N ILE A 162 -9.23 12.91 11.32
CA ILE A 162 -8.57 13.62 12.41
C ILE A 162 -8.63 15.13 12.17
N VAL A 163 -8.33 15.59 10.95
CA VAL A 163 -8.38 17.02 10.60
C VAL A 163 -9.83 17.54 10.68
N ILE A 164 -10.80 16.82 10.12
CA ILE A 164 -12.22 17.21 10.17
C ILE A 164 -12.71 17.27 11.63
N HIS A 165 -12.35 16.29 12.44
CA HIS A 165 -12.68 16.25 13.87
C HIS A 165 -12.09 17.46 14.60
N ASP A 166 -10.79 17.74 14.45
CA ASP A 166 -10.14 18.91 15.06
C ASP A 166 -10.82 20.23 14.68
N LEU A 167 -11.11 20.43 13.39
CA LEU A 167 -11.78 21.64 12.92
C LEU A 167 -13.21 21.77 13.49
N ALA A 168 -13.92 20.67 13.67
CA ALA A 168 -15.23 20.67 14.33
C ALA A 168 -15.12 20.99 15.84
N LYS A 169 -14.12 20.44 16.54
CA LYS A 169 -13.82 20.75 17.94
C LYS A 169 -13.44 22.22 18.14
N ARG A 170 -12.93 22.87 17.09
CA ARG A 170 -12.58 24.30 17.08
C ARG A 170 -13.73 25.21 16.62
N GLY A 171 -14.89 24.65 16.29
CA GLY A 171 -16.05 25.42 15.81
C GLY A 171 -15.86 25.98 14.40
N VAL A 172 -14.94 25.42 13.61
CA VAL A 172 -14.71 25.81 12.21
C VAL A 172 -15.66 25.04 11.28
N LEU A 173 -15.88 23.75 11.56
CA LEU A 173 -16.82 22.90 10.80
C LEU A 173 -18.09 22.60 11.61
N PHE A 174 -19.21 22.45 10.91
CA PHE A 174 -20.53 22.08 11.45
C PHE A 174 -21.09 23.07 12.48
N ALA A 175 -20.57 24.29 12.52
CA ALA A 175 -20.77 25.21 13.62
C ALA A 175 -22.17 25.86 13.65
N GLY A 176 -22.96 25.70 12.58
CA GLY A 176 -24.29 26.29 12.42
C GLY A 176 -24.25 27.82 12.48
N GLU A 177 -25.40 28.46 12.74
CA GLU A 177 -25.51 29.92 12.86
C GLU A 177 -24.78 30.49 14.11
N GLY A 178 -24.35 29.64 15.05
CA GLY A 178 -23.79 30.04 16.35
C GLY A 178 -22.28 29.83 16.52
N ALA A 179 -21.57 29.36 15.48
CA ALA A 179 -20.12 29.12 15.51
C ALA A 179 -19.62 28.37 16.77
N SER A 180 -20.31 27.31 17.20
CA SER A 180 -19.94 26.58 18.43
C SER A 180 -19.06 25.36 18.16
N ALA A 181 -18.06 25.18 19.02
CA ALA A 181 -17.25 23.96 19.07
C ALA A 181 -18.12 22.73 19.32
N LYS A 182 -17.91 21.65 18.54
CA LYS A 182 -18.61 20.38 18.74
C LYS A 182 -17.97 19.55 19.85
N THR A 183 -18.81 18.84 20.58
CA THR A 183 -18.39 17.75 21.48
C THR A 183 -18.27 16.43 20.71
N ASP A 184 -17.57 15.45 21.27
CA ASP A 184 -17.46 14.13 20.62
C ASP A 184 -18.83 13.42 20.56
N ALA A 185 -19.71 13.71 21.52
CA ALA A 185 -21.09 13.21 21.52
C ALA A 185 -21.89 13.75 20.32
N GLU A 186 -21.71 15.03 19.97
CA GLU A 186 -22.36 15.63 18.81
C GLU A 186 -21.76 15.15 17.48
N LEU A 187 -20.47 14.83 17.45
CA LEU A 187 -19.80 14.26 16.28
C LEU A 187 -20.11 12.78 16.06
N GLY A 188 -20.70 12.11 17.06
CA GLY A 188 -21.15 10.73 16.97
C GLY A 188 -20.04 9.79 16.49
N THR A 189 -20.32 9.02 15.44
CA THR A 189 -19.37 8.05 14.88
C THR A 189 -18.16 8.69 14.21
N LEU A 190 -18.21 9.98 13.81
CA LEU A 190 -17.05 10.68 13.24
C LEU A 190 -15.92 10.88 14.27
N ALA A 191 -16.27 10.95 15.57
CA ALA A 191 -15.29 11.01 16.65
C ALA A 191 -14.56 9.68 16.87
N ILE A 192 -15.09 8.58 16.34
CA ILE A 192 -14.51 7.25 16.51
C ILE A 192 -13.49 6.99 15.40
N LYS A 193 -12.29 6.57 15.81
CA LYS A 193 -11.20 6.15 14.92
C LYS A 193 -11.69 5.17 13.84
N GLU A 194 -11.19 5.35 12.61
CA GLU A 194 -11.44 4.49 11.44
C GLU A 194 -12.92 4.42 11.00
N ARG A 195 -13.78 5.35 11.45
CA ARG A 195 -15.17 5.48 10.97
C ARG A 195 -15.34 6.42 9.76
N PHE A 196 -14.24 6.85 9.17
CA PHE A 196 -14.19 7.57 7.90
C PHE A 196 -13.19 6.84 7.01
N ASP A 197 -13.71 6.11 6.03
CA ASP A 197 -12.92 5.18 5.22
C ASP A 197 -12.54 5.79 3.85
N GLY A 198 -11.66 5.09 3.14
CA GLY A 198 -11.20 5.53 1.82
C GLY A 198 -12.29 5.58 0.75
N ALA A 199 -13.39 4.83 0.89
CA ALA A 199 -14.50 4.88 -0.05
C ALA A 199 -15.29 6.20 0.11
N MET A 200 -15.55 6.61 1.37
CA MET A 200 -16.14 7.90 1.67
C MET A 200 -15.25 9.05 1.18
N MET A 201 -13.96 9.02 1.52
CA MET A 201 -12.99 10.03 1.09
C MET A 201 -12.94 10.16 -0.45
N GLY A 202 -12.89 9.02 -1.16
CA GLY A 202 -12.95 8.99 -2.62
C GLY A 202 -14.27 9.51 -3.19
N GLY A 203 -15.42 9.19 -2.57
CA GLY A 203 -16.72 9.71 -2.97
C GLY A 203 -16.82 11.23 -2.85
N ILE A 204 -16.25 11.81 -1.79
CA ILE A 204 -16.17 13.26 -1.59
C ILE A 204 -15.33 13.93 -2.68
N GLU A 205 -14.18 13.34 -3.03
CA GLU A 205 -13.34 13.90 -4.10
C GLU A 205 -13.96 13.74 -5.49
N ALA A 206 -14.72 12.67 -5.73
CA ALA A 206 -15.41 12.42 -6.98
C ALA A 206 -16.60 13.38 -7.26
N ASP A 207 -17.19 13.97 -6.23
CA ASP A 207 -18.36 14.85 -6.38
C ASP A 207 -17.99 16.17 -7.10
N THR A 208 -18.38 16.34 -8.35
CA THR A 208 -18.12 17.56 -9.14
C THR A 208 -19.29 18.54 -9.14
N SER A 209 -20.35 18.29 -8.36
CA SER A 209 -21.49 19.20 -8.25
C SER A 209 -21.07 20.52 -7.59
N ALA A 210 -21.68 21.63 -8.05
CA ALA A 210 -21.34 22.96 -7.54
C ALA A 210 -21.70 23.14 -6.06
N ASP A 211 -22.71 22.43 -5.56
CA ASP A 211 -23.20 22.53 -4.20
C ASP A 211 -22.72 21.39 -3.29
N LEU A 212 -22.12 20.32 -3.85
CA LEU A 212 -21.61 19.15 -3.12
C LEU A 212 -22.67 18.43 -2.28
N GLN A 213 -23.94 18.43 -2.68
CA GLN A 213 -25.02 17.89 -1.84
C GLN A 213 -24.85 16.41 -1.51
N ALA A 214 -24.19 15.62 -2.36
CA ALA A 214 -23.91 14.22 -2.06
C ALA A 214 -22.99 14.08 -0.84
N VAL A 215 -22.03 15.00 -0.66
CA VAL A 215 -21.20 15.11 0.56
C VAL A 215 -22.09 15.43 1.76
N GLY A 216 -22.98 16.42 1.63
CA GLY A 216 -23.89 16.79 2.73
C GLY A 216 -24.80 15.65 3.18
N ASN A 217 -25.39 14.93 2.21
CA ASN A 217 -26.23 13.76 2.47
C ASN A 217 -25.47 12.62 3.16
N HIS A 218 -24.20 12.41 2.79
CA HIS A 218 -23.33 11.45 3.47
C HIS A 218 -23.09 11.84 4.92
N PHE A 219 -22.70 13.09 5.19
CA PHE A 219 -22.48 13.53 6.58
C PHE A 219 -23.75 13.48 7.43
N GLN A 220 -24.91 13.80 6.84
CA GLN A 220 -26.19 13.68 7.52
C GLN A 220 -26.56 12.22 7.81
N THR A 221 -26.33 11.30 6.87
CA THR A 221 -26.72 9.89 7.01
C THR A 221 -25.75 9.10 7.89
N SER A 222 -24.45 9.31 7.72
CA SER A 222 -23.40 8.55 8.42
C SER A 222 -23.11 9.08 9.82
N TYR A 223 -23.26 10.39 10.04
CA TYR A 223 -22.84 11.06 11.27
C TYR A 223 -23.92 11.90 11.93
N ASN A 224 -25.10 12.04 11.32
CA ASN A 224 -26.16 12.96 11.77
C ASN A 224 -25.68 14.42 11.85
N LEU A 225 -24.80 14.82 10.92
CA LEU A 225 -24.23 16.16 10.85
C LEU A 225 -24.79 16.90 9.63
N THR A 226 -25.44 18.04 9.89
CA THR A 226 -25.85 18.98 8.85
C THR A 226 -24.64 19.81 8.42
N THR A 227 -24.51 20.07 7.12
CA THR A 227 -23.40 20.81 6.53
C THR A 227 -23.88 22.01 5.75
N THR A 228 -23.17 23.13 5.89
CA THR A 228 -23.24 24.26 4.96
C THR A 228 -22.47 23.95 3.69
N GLN A 229 -22.62 24.76 2.63
CA GLN A 229 -21.78 24.62 1.45
C GLN A 229 -20.28 24.81 1.77
N GLY A 230 -19.94 25.78 2.61
CA GLY A 230 -18.56 26.03 3.04
C GLY A 230 -17.94 24.84 3.81
N ASP A 231 -18.74 24.14 4.63
CA ASP A 231 -18.28 22.90 5.28
C ASP A 231 -17.89 21.86 4.23
N ARG A 232 -18.75 21.65 3.21
CA ARG A 232 -18.55 20.63 2.18
C ARG A 232 -17.34 20.94 1.30
N GLU A 233 -17.17 22.20 0.92
CA GLU A 233 -15.99 22.67 0.16
C GLU A 233 -14.71 22.46 0.97
N THR A 234 -14.73 22.82 2.27
CA THR A 234 -13.58 22.64 3.17
C THR A 234 -13.24 21.16 3.34
N ILE A 235 -14.22 20.31 3.58
CA ILE A 235 -14.04 18.85 3.71
C ILE A 235 -13.45 18.25 2.44
N LYS A 236 -13.98 18.65 1.26
CA LYS A 236 -13.44 18.20 -0.03
C LYS A 236 -12.00 18.65 -0.22
N TYR A 237 -11.69 19.89 0.12
CA TYR A 237 -10.34 20.44 0.00
C TYR A 237 -9.34 19.72 0.90
N ILE A 238 -9.72 19.38 2.14
CA ILE A 238 -8.91 18.56 3.05
C ILE A 238 -8.59 17.21 2.41
N CYS A 239 -9.59 16.54 1.84
CA CYS A 239 -9.39 15.24 1.19
C CYS A 239 -8.39 15.35 0.04
N GLN A 240 -8.59 16.34 -0.84
CA GLN A 240 -7.72 16.59 -2.00
C GLN A 240 -6.26 16.89 -1.61
N LEU A 241 -6.03 17.68 -0.55
CA LEU A 241 -4.68 17.98 -0.06
C LEU A 241 -3.97 16.70 0.42
N ILE A 242 -4.68 15.88 1.17
CA ILE A 242 -4.12 14.64 1.75
C ILE A 242 -3.86 13.61 0.64
N SER A 243 -4.81 13.40 -0.28
CA SER A 243 -4.67 12.43 -1.36
C SER A 243 -3.61 12.83 -2.38
N ALA A 244 -3.51 14.12 -2.72
CA ALA A 244 -2.44 14.66 -3.56
C ALA A 244 -1.07 14.46 -2.91
N ARG A 245 -0.94 14.76 -1.61
CA ARG A 245 0.30 14.49 -0.85
C ARG A 245 0.68 13.01 -0.91
N ALA A 246 -0.28 12.12 -0.67
CA ALA A 246 -0.06 10.68 -0.69
C ALA A 246 0.43 10.20 -2.07
N ALA A 247 -0.22 10.65 -3.16
CA ALA A 247 0.18 10.31 -4.53
C ALA A 247 1.59 10.83 -4.90
N ARG A 248 1.95 12.03 -4.42
CA ARG A 248 3.30 12.58 -4.60
C ARG A 248 4.35 11.76 -3.85
N LEU A 249 4.07 11.36 -2.60
CA LEU A 249 4.97 10.50 -1.83
C LEU A 249 5.10 9.10 -2.46
N SER A 250 4.00 8.51 -2.95
CA SER A 250 4.02 7.27 -3.75
C SER A 250 4.98 7.35 -4.94
N SER A 251 5.00 8.50 -5.62
CA SER A 251 5.88 8.75 -6.78
C SER A 251 7.35 8.78 -6.39
N VAL A 252 7.69 9.26 -5.19
CA VAL A 252 9.06 9.23 -4.66
C VAL A 252 9.54 7.79 -4.49
N GLY A 253 8.68 6.89 -3.96
CA GLY A 253 9.00 5.46 -3.85
C GLY A 253 9.30 4.82 -5.21
N ILE A 254 8.46 5.08 -6.22
CA ILE A 254 8.69 4.62 -7.61
C ILE A 254 10.01 5.18 -8.15
N ALA A 255 10.21 6.50 -8.02
CA ALA A 255 11.40 7.17 -8.54
C ALA A 255 12.68 6.66 -7.89
N ALA A 256 12.66 6.35 -6.60
CA ALA A 256 13.79 5.79 -5.89
C ALA A 256 14.23 4.44 -6.49
N LEU A 257 13.28 3.57 -6.85
CA LEU A 257 13.57 2.27 -7.47
C LEU A 257 14.10 2.43 -8.90
N ILE A 258 13.47 3.31 -9.68
CA ILE A 258 13.91 3.63 -11.04
C ILE A 258 15.36 4.12 -11.03
N LYS A 259 15.70 5.03 -10.11
CA LYS A 259 17.07 5.55 -9.96
C LYS A 259 18.03 4.48 -9.44
N LYS A 260 17.63 3.73 -8.41
CA LYS A 260 18.46 2.68 -7.79
C LYS A 260 18.87 1.58 -8.77
N ARG A 261 17.98 1.19 -9.66
CA ARG A 261 18.21 0.13 -10.66
C ARG A 261 18.61 0.68 -12.03
N GLU A 262 18.81 2.00 -12.12
CA GLU A 262 19.16 2.70 -13.36
C GLU A 262 18.24 2.33 -14.54
N LEU A 263 16.95 2.14 -14.27
CA LEU A 263 16.01 1.55 -15.23
C LEU A 263 15.83 2.41 -16.49
N LEU A 264 16.01 3.73 -16.38
CA LEU A 264 15.93 4.65 -17.52
C LEU A 264 17.12 4.53 -18.49
N SER A 265 18.27 4.04 -18.01
CA SER A 265 19.46 3.77 -18.84
C SER A 265 19.32 2.49 -19.66
N GLN A 266 18.34 1.65 -19.33
CA GLN A 266 18.08 0.41 -20.04
C GLN A 266 17.36 0.68 -21.39
N PRO A 267 17.54 -0.19 -22.39
CA PRO A 267 16.93 0.01 -23.70
C PRO A 267 15.41 -0.11 -23.67
N GLN A 268 14.87 -1.01 -22.82
CA GLN A 268 13.45 -1.22 -22.63
C GLN A 268 12.74 -0.06 -21.91
N LYS A 269 11.41 0.01 -22.08
CA LYS A 269 10.58 0.86 -21.21
C LYS A 269 10.55 0.28 -19.80
N VAL A 270 10.52 1.17 -18.83
CA VAL A 270 10.30 0.85 -17.42
C VAL A 270 8.83 0.55 -17.21
N ILE A 271 8.53 -0.70 -16.89
CA ILE A 271 7.17 -1.14 -16.59
C ILE A 271 7.04 -1.33 -15.08
N VAL A 272 6.04 -0.66 -14.50
CA VAL A 272 5.71 -0.73 -13.08
C VAL A 272 4.29 -1.26 -12.94
N GLY A 273 4.16 -2.49 -12.42
CA GLY A 273 2.88 -3.10 -12.09
C GLY A 273 2.35 -2.57 -10.78
N ILE A 274 1.15 -1.98 -10.78
CA ILE A 274 0.55 -1.39 -9.59
C ILE A 274 -0.83 -1.99 -9.35
N ASP A 275 -1.03 -2.59 -8.18
CA ASP A 275 -2.35 -2.98 -7.69
C ASP A 275 -2.76 -2.14 -6.47
N GLY A 276 -4.03 -2.20 -6.10
CA GLY A 276 -4.61 -1.55 -4.94
C GLY A 276 -5.62 -0.46 -5.30
N SER A 277 -6.53 -0.22 -4.36
CA SER A 277 -7.68 0.66 -4.56
C SER A 277 -7.32 2.12 -4.79
N LEU A 278 -6.19 2.61 -4.24
CA LEU A 278 -5.78 4.00 -4.47
C LEU A 278 -5.44 4.24 -5.94
N PHE A 279 -4.64 3.36 -6.53
CA PHE A 279 -4.27 3.50 -7.93
C PHE A 279 -5.42 3.17 -8.89
N ASN A 280 -6.20 2.14 -8.57
CA ASN A 280 -7.21 1.60 -9.48
C ASN A 280 -8.56 2.35 -9.45
N LYS A 281 -8.92 2.95 -8.31
CA LYS A 281 -10.30 3.44 -8.07
C LYS A 281 -10.36 4.86 -7.52
N TYR A 282 -9.33 5.33 -6.81
CA TYR A 282 -9.40 6.63 -6.14
C TYR A 282 -9.32 7.78 -7.16
N PRO A 283 -10.21 8.78 -7.10
CA PRO A 283 -10.25 9.87 -8.07
C PRO A 283 -8.92 10.62 -8.14
N ASN A 284 -8.43 10.88 -9.36
CA ASN A 284 -7.24 11.69 -9.64
C ASN A 284 -5.92 11.21 -8.99
N PHE A 285 -5.90 10.12 -8.21
CA PHE A 285 -4.70 9.63 -7.54
C PHE A 285 -3.60 9.28 -8.55
N ARG A 286 -3.97 8.55 -9.61
CA ARG A 286 -3.07 8.24 -10.72
C ARG A 286 -2.51 9.48 -11.40
N GLN A 287 -3.35 10.50 -11.63
CA GLN A 287 -2.95 11.74 -12.28
C GLN A 287 -1.98 12.55 -11.42
N HIS A 288 -2.23 12.65 -10.10
CA HIS A 288 -1.31 13.29 -9.16
C HIS A 288 0.03 12.55 -9.08
N LEU A 289 0.00 11.21 -9.11
CA LEU A 289 1.19 10.38 -9.11
C LEU A 289 2.01 10.59 -10.41
N GLU A 290 1.38 10.48 -11.57
CA GLU A 290 2.04 10.71 -12.87
C GLU A 290 2.57 12.15 -12.99
N GLY A 291 1.81 13.15 -12.50
CA GLY A 291 2.25 14.55 -12.43
C GLY A 291 3.51 14.74 -11.58
N ALA A 292 3.58 14.09 -10.42
CA ALA A 292 4.76 14.14 -9.57
C ALA A 292 5.98 13.43 -10.19
N LEU A 293 5.76 12.32 -10.91
CA LEU A 293 6.84 11.69 -11.70
C LEU A 293 7.35 12.62 -12.80
N ASN A 294 6.48 13.37 -13.46
CA ASN A 294 6.88 14.36 -14.48
C ASN A 294 7.77 15.46 -13.87
N GLU A 295 7.51 15.86 -12.63
CA GLU A 295 8.38 16.82 -11.93
C GLU A 295 9.75 16.22 -11.57
N ILE A 296 9.81 14.92 -11.26
CA ILE A 296 11.06 14.23 -10.85
C ILE A 296 11.95 13.88 -12.05
N PHE A 297 11.37 13.47 -13.17
CA PHE A 297 12.09 12.92 -14.33
C PHE A 297 11.87 13.67 -15.63
N ASP A 298 11.09 14.76 -15.66
CA ASP A 298 10.57 15.42 -16.87
C ASP A 298 9.45 14.65 -17.61
N ALA A 299 8.50 15.38 -18.19
CA ALA A 299 7.31 14.81 -18.82
C ALA A 299 7.61 14.01 -20.11
N ALA A 300 8.65 14.39 -20.86
CA ALA A 300 9.03 13.69 -22.08
C ALA A 300 9.64 12.32 -21.75
N THR A 301 10.45 12.26 -20.71
CA THR A 301 11.02 11.01 -20.18
C THR A 301 9.93 10.11 -19.63
N VAL A 302 9.03 10.61 -18.77
CA VAL A 302 7.95 9.78 -18.21
C VAL A 302 7.08 9.20 -19.32
N SER A 303 6.58 10.03 -20.24
CA SER A 303 5.69 9.57 -21.32
C SER A 303 6.34 8.59 -22.30
N SER A 304 7.65 8.73 -22.55
CA SER A 304 8.37 7.86 -23.48
C SER A 304 8.89 6.58 -22.84
N LYS A 305 9.34 6.61 -21.58
CA LYS A 305 10.10 5.54 -20.93
C LYS A 305 9.40 4.87 -19.76
N ILE A 306 8.44 5.48 -19.09
CA ILE A 306 7.80 4.90 -17.90
C ILE A 306 6.36 4.51 -18.21
N SER A 307 5.96 3.30 -17.80
CA SER A 307 4.61 2.79 -18.00
C SER A 307 4.10 2.22 -16.68
N LEU A 308 3.20 2.97 -16.05
CA LEU A 308 2.46 2.53 -14.87
C LEU A 308 1.25 1.74 -15.35
N ILE A 309 1.20 0.45 -15.04
CA ILE A 309 0.13 -0.43 -15.49
C ILE A 309 -0.61 -1.00 -14.30
N ASN A 310 -1.92 -1.12 -14.44
CA ASN A 310 -2.73 -1.83 -13.47
C ASN A 310 -2.27 -3.28 -13.48
N ALA A 311 -1.80 -3.76 -12.34
CA ALA A 311 -1.39 -5.14 -12.22
C ALA A 311 -2.61 -6.05 -12.20
N GLU A 312 -2.39 -7.28 -12.64
CA GLU A 312 -3.34 -8.38 -12.52
C GLU A 312 -3.48 -8.81 -11.05
N ASP A 313 -4.37 -9.77 -10.79
CA ASP A 313 -4.50 -10.39 -9.48
C ASP A 313 -3.17 -11.03 -9.02
N GLY A 314 -2.39 -10.25 -8.28
CA GLY A 314 -1.09 -10.68 -7.76
C GLY A 314 -1.22 -11.80 -6.74
N SER A 315 -2.31 -11.81 -5.96
CA SER A 315 -2.50 -12.80 -4.90
C SER A 315 -2.94 -14.16 -5.44
N GLY A 316 -3.79 -14.20 -6.46
CA GLY A 316 -4.23 -15.42 -7.13
C GLY A 316 -3.29 -15.84 -8.26
N VAL A 317 -3.24 -15.07 -9.35
CA VAL A 317 -2.45 -15.40 -10.55
C VAL A 317 -0.96 -15.42 -10.22
N GLY A 318 -0.45 -14.41 -9.49
CA GLY A 318 0.94 -14.36 -9.07
C GLY A 318 1.32 -15.53 -8.16
N GLY A 319 0.41 -15.93 -7.25
CA GLY A 319 0.55 -17.10 -6.40
C GLY A 319 0.66 -18.42 -7.20
N ALA A 320 -0.16 -18.58 -8.24
CA ALA A 320 -0.11 -19.73 -9.13
C ALA A 320 1.17 -19.77 -9.96
N ILE A 321 1.62 -18.62 -10.48
CA ILE A 321 2.89 -18.51 -11.21
C ILE A 321 4.07 -18.89 -10.30
N ALA A 322 4.11 -18.40 -9.05
CA ALA A 322 5.15 -18.76 -8.09
C ALA A 322 5.16 -20.27 -7.81
N ALA A 323 3.98 -20.88 -7.65
CA ALA A 323 3.85 -22.32 -7.45
C ALA A 323 4.37 -23.11 -8.67
N PHE A 324 4.04 -22.67 -9.89
CA PHE A 324 4.52 -23.29 -11.12
C PHE A 324 6.05 -23.19 -11.25
N LEU A 325 6.63 -22.01 -11.02
CA LEU A 325 8.07 -21.80 -11.07
C LEU A 325 8.81 -22.64 -10.01
N SER A 326 8.25 -22.76 -8.81
CA SER A 326 8.77 -23.63 -7.75
C SER A 326 8.78 -25.10 -8.17
N CYS A 327 7.67 -25.62 -8.71
CA CYS A 327 7.60 -26.98 -9.25
C CYS A 327 8.69 -27.24 -10.30
N LYS A 328 8.85 -26.30 -11.25
CA LYS A 328 9.85 -26.42 -12.31
C LYS A 328 11.28 -26.43 -11.77
N ALA A 329 11.58 -25.61 -10.76
CA ALA A 329 12.90 -25.57 -10.12
C ALA A 329 13.21 -26.89 -9.38
N LEU A 330 12.21 -27.53 -8.80
CA LEU A 330 12.32 -28.82 -8.11
C LEU A 330 12.25 -30.03 -9.06
N GLY A 331 12.14 -29.81 -10.37
CA GLY A 331 12.11 -30.88 -11.37
C GLY A 331 10.78 -31.65 -11.46
N TYR A 332 9.71 -31.14 -10.85
CA TYR A 332 8.38 -31.71 -11.02
C TYR A 332 7.84 -31.36 -12.42
N GLN A 333 7.25 -32.35 -13.11
CA GLN A 333 6.47 -32.07 -14.31
C GLN A 333 5.14 -31.42 -13.89
N ALA A 334 4.88 -30.24 -14.45
CA ALA A 334 3.66 -29.46 -14.23
C ALA A 334 2.49 -30.01 -15.05
#